data_AF-A0A6S6TEG6-F1
#
_entry.id   AF-A0A6S6TEG6-F1
#
_cell.length_a   1.000
_cell.length_b   1.000
_cell.length_c   1.000
_cell.angle_alpha   90.00
_cell.angle_beta   90.00
_cell.angle_gamma   90.00
#
_symmetry.space_group_name_H-M   'P 1'
#
loop_
_entity.id
_entity.type
_entity.pdbx_description
1 polymer ?
#
loop_
_entity_poly.entity_id
_entity_poly.type
_entity_poly.pdbx_seq_one_letter_code
_entity_poly.pdbx_strand_id
1 'polypeptide(L)'
;MKNTFIKFPVIVFLSLFILSCGNDKSTTTSIKTEKETYTKEQAIIVNFSNMSGHEHDWIGIYPIGVSSDWGNQLHWTWTKGKVNGQKEFSALPIGNYEVRAFFNNSFTVKASHTFKIDGEYNPQEDVVLTLNKNEYLENELIYVNYSNMQGNQNDWIGLFLEDSDKIIDSKKTNGNVISELSLANVDILADKINSPGGLKAGNYQIKAFFNDSSKVEQVASFKVIKKEVSSTIYESADNEISPHWNHISGPTAPYYDKGMVNLTSTWINQVTNTSEYRLVFPQVNTTQKVLELDSGGLKYQKHFYVGVILETLYGARKMIWDPFFTHENVKAFKSAQYLSYPLYVDTQLESEQKHHVRVDVEKYLRILEPNNKVVSISAFMASGGDLD
;
A
#
# COMPACT_ATOMS: atom_id res chain seq x y z
N MET A 1 102.06 11.28 34.31
CA MET A 1 102.36 12.67 33.92
C MET A 1 101.68 12.96 32.59
N LYS A 2 100.80 13.97 32.58
CA LYS A 2 100.22 14.73 31.45
C LYS A 2 99.65 13.95 30.24
N ASN A 3 98.33 13.69 30.30
CA ASN A 3 97.50 13.48 29.10
C ASN A 3 97.10 14.83 28.52
N THR A 4 97.40 15.01 27.23
CA THR A 4 97.07 16.19 26.43
C THR A 4 95.63 16.08 25.93
N PHE A 5 94.74 16.99 26.37
CA PHE A 5 93.40 17.12 25.79
C PHE A 5 93.40 18.22 24.72
N ILE A 6 92.97 17.84 23.51
CA ILE A 6 92.74 18.71 22.35
C ILE A 6 91.38 19.40 22.53
N LYS A 7 91.33 20.73 22.37
CA LYS A 7 90.09 21.53 22.33
C LYS A 7 89.45 21.43 20.94
N PHE A 8 88.17 21.08 20.86
CA PHE A 8 87.32 21.34 19.69
C PHE A 8 86.37 22.52 19.98
N PRO A 9 86.05 23.39 19.01
CA PRO A 9 85.11 24.48 19.20
C PRO A 9 83.66 23.95 19.16
N VAL A 10 82.83 24.45 20.06
CA VAL A 10 81.38 24.23 20.06
C VAL A 10 80.77 25.11 18.97
N ILE A 11 80.23 24.49 17.92
CA ILE A 11 79.38 25.16 16.93
C ILE A 11 77.94 25.06 17.44
N VAL A 12 77.36 26.21 17.78
CA VAL A 12 75.94 26.34 18.14
C VAL A 12 75.12 26.34 16.84
N PHE A 13 74.40 25.26 16.56
CA PHE A 13 73.36 25.26 15.54
C PHE A 13 72.11 25.95 16.12
N LEU A 14 71.88 27.19 15.70
CA LEU A 14 70.62 27.89 15.91
C LEU A 14 69.60 27.32 14.91
N SER A 15 68.79 26.35 15.35
CA SER A 15 67.68 25.83 14.55
C SER A 15 66.56 26.87 14.50
N LEU A 16 66.49 27.58 13.38
CA LEU A 16 65.37 28.44 13.04
C LEU A 16 64.15 27.56 12.76
N PHE A 17 63.27 27.39 13.76
CA PHE A 17 61.95 26.82 13.57
C PHE A 17 61.12 27.81 12.74
N ILE A 18 61.12 27.65 11.43
CA ILE A 18 60.08 28.25 10.58
C ILE A 18 58.80 27.51 10.94
N LEU A 19 57.87 28.18 11.63
CA LEU A 19 56.47 27.76 11.63
C LEU A 19 56.00 27.79 10.17
N SER A 20 56.08 26.63 9.51
CA SER A 20 55.21 26.34 8.38
C SER A 20 53.80 26.38 8.96
N CYS A 21 53.10 27.48 8.73
CA CYS A 21 51.65 27.53 8.86
C CYS A 21 51.13 26.33 8.05
N GLY A 22 50.56 25.35 8.75
CA GLY A 22 50.11 24.12 8.14
C GLY A 22 49.18 24.47 6.99
N ASN A 23 49.44 23.88 5.83
CA ASN A 23 48.36 23.68 4.87
C ASN A 23 47.27 22.91 5.64
N ASP A 24 46.20 23.61 6.03
CA ASP A 24 44.91 22.98 6.25
C ASP A 24 44.52 22.34 4.92
N LYS A 25 45.05 21.14 4.66
CA LYS A 25 44.37 20.18 3.81
C LYS A 25 43.05 19.99 4.53
N SER A 26 42.02 20.70 4.07
CA SER A 26 40.64 20.37 4.38
C SER A 26 40.47 18.91 4.00
N THR A 27 40.61 18.02 4.97
CA THR A 27 40.52 16.60 4.75
C THR A 27 39.04 16.30 4.63
N THR A 28 38.57 16.25 3.38
CA THR A 28 37.17 15.96 3.09
C THR A 28 36.80 14.61 3.73
N THR A 29 35.67 14.59 4.44
CA THR A 29 35.10 13.36 4.99
C THR A 29 34.93 12.35 3.87
N SER A 30 35.34 11.11 4.13
CA SER A 30 35.19 10.02 3.17
C SER A 30 34.56 8.83 3.86
N ILE A 31 33.68 8.14 3.16
CA ILE A 31 33.13 6.86 3.57
C ILE A 31 33.17 5.91 2.39
N LYS A 32 33.57 4.65 2.60
CA LYS A 32 33.58 3.61 1.58
C LYS A 32 33.30 2.26 2.20
N THR A 33 32.70 1.37 1.44
CA THR A 33 32.67 -0.06 1.79
C THR A 33 34.00 -0.70 1.38
N GLU A 34 34.34 -1.84 1.98
CA GLU A 34 35.53 -2.61 1.61
C GLU A 34 35.42 -3.22 0.21
N LYS A 35 34.20 -3.52 -0.24
CA LYS A 35 33.90 -4.03 -1.57
C LYS A 35 32.83 -3.18 -2.25
N GLU A 36 32.87 -3.12 -3.57
CA GLU A 36 31.77 -2.57 -4.40
C GLU A 36 30.58 -3.55 -4.49
N THR A 37 30.82 -4.83 -4.20
CA THR A 37 29.84 -5.91 -4.31
C THR A 37 30.04 -6.94 -3.20
N TYR A 38 28.94 -7.31 -2.53
CA TYR A 38 28.87 -8.32 -1.46
C TYR A 38 27.85 -9.41 -1.82
N THR A 39 27.89 -10.57 -1.17
CA THR A 39 26.79 -11.56 -1.24
C THR A 39 25.74 -11.34 -0.15
N LYS A 40 24.53 -11.87 -0.31
CA LYS A 40 23.39 -11.66 0.61
C LYS A 40 23.62 -12.20 2.04
N GLU A 41 24.63 -13.05 2.23
CA GLU A 41 25.06 -13.59 3.52
C GLU A 41 26.29 -12.87 4.09
N GLN A 42 26.93 -12.00 3.31
CA GLN A 42 28.19 -11.37 3.69
C GLN A 42 27.94 -10.08 4.49
N ALA A 43 28.58 -9.96 5.65
CA ALA A 43 28.60 -8.71 6.42
C ALA A 43 29.26 -7.57 5.62
N ILE A 44 28.76 -6.35 5.84
CA ILE A 44 29.19 -5.14 5.13
C ILE A 44 30.14 -4.37 6.03
N ILE A 45 31.35 -4.15 5.52
CA ILE A 45 32.41 -3.47 6.24
C ILE A 45 32.57 -2.06 5.65
N VAL A 46 32.37 -1.05 6.48
CA VAL A 46 32.41 0.36 6.12
C VAL A 46 33.60 1.03 6.79
N ASN A 47 34.48 1.61 5.97
CA ASN A 47 35.61 2.41 6.40
C ASN A 47 35.26 3.90 6.27
N PHE A 48 35.57 4.67 7.31
CA PHE A 48 35.33 6.12 7.33
C PHE A 48 36.60 6.86 7.75
N SER A 49 36.78 8.06 7.19
CA SER A 49 37.87 8.95 7.55
C SER A 49 37.44 10.40 7.57
N ASN A 50 38.12 11.20 8.40
CA ASN A 50 37.87 12.63 8.58
C ASN A 50 36.41 12.95 8.95
N MET A 51 35.83 12.15 9.86
CA MET A 51 34.58 12.54 10.55
C MET A 51 34.84 13.74 11.47
N SER A 52 33.79 14.42 11.94
CA SER A 52 33.96 15.64 12.76
C SER A 52 34.55 15.35 14.15
N GLY A 53 34.43 14.11 14.63
CA GLY A 53 34.92 13.68 15.94
C GLY A 53 33.90 13.90 17.06
N HIS A 54 32.68 14.32 16.73
CA HIS A 54 31.60 14.43 17.71
C HIS A 54 31.09 13.03 18.12
N GLU A 55 30.69 12.85 19.37
CA GLU A 55 30.20 11.54 19.86
C GLU A 55 28.95 11.06 19.09
N HIS A 56 28.15 12.02 18.62
CA HIS A 56 26.95 11.82 17.82
C HIS A 56 27.19 11.89 16.30
N ASP A 57 28.41 11.70 15.83
CA ASP A 57 28.63 11.40 14.41
C ASP A 57 28.14 9.98 14.12
N TRP A 58 27.41 9.77 13.03
CA TRP A 58 26.82 8.48 12.71
C TRP A 58 26.94 8.11 11.24
N ILE A 59 26.81 6.81 10.99
CA ILE A 59 26.85 6.19 9.68
C ILE A 59 25.54 5.44 9.51
N GLY A 60 24.90 5.59 8.35
CA GLY A 60 23.68 4.87 7.97
C GLY A 60 23.79 4.23 6.59
N ILE A 61 23.11 3.10 6.38
CA ILE A 61 22.97 2.44 5.08
C ILE A 61 21.53 2.59 4.60
N TYR A 62 21.36 3.02 3.35
CA TYR A 62 20.08 3.30 2.69
C TYR A 62 19.99 2.56 1.36
N PRO A 63 18.78 2.25 0.84
CA PRO A 63 18.61 1.97 -0.57
C PRO A 63 19.06 3.18 -1.41
N ILE A 64 19.62 2.93 -2.59
CA ILE A 64 20.08 4.01 -3.47
C ILE A 64 18.92 4.94 -3.85
N GLY A 65 19.15 6.26 -3.83
CA GLY A 65 18.17 7.26 -4.25
C GLY A 65 17.11 7.66 -3.21
N VAL A 66 17.01 6.97 -2.08
CA VAL A 66 16.03 7.29 -1.01
C VAL A 66 16.52 8.45 -0.13
N SER A 67 15.61 9.28 0.41
CA SER A 67 15.99 10.41 1.30
C SER A 67 16.68 9.92 2.60
N SER A 68 17.41 10.82 3.27
CA SER A 68 18.14 10.50 4.51
C SER A 68 17.28 10.52 5.77
N ASP A 69 15.95 10.61 5.67
CA ASP A 69 15.06 10.71 6.83
C ASP A 69 15.18 9.47 7.75
N TRP A 70 14.93 9.64 9.05
CA TRP A 70 15.11 8.62 10.10
C TRP A 70 14.25 7.34 9.94
N GLY A 71 13.40 7.26 8.91
CA GLY A 71 12.66 6.05 8.55
C GLY A 71 13.36 5.17 7.51
N ASN A 72 14.36 5.70 6.81
CA ASN A 72 14.82 5.15 5.53
C ASN A 72 16.16 4.41 5.64
N GLN A 73 16.86 4.55 6.78
CA GLN A 73 18.06 3.79 7.05
C GLN A 73 17.71 2.36 7.41
N LEU A 74 18.30 1.41 6.69
CA LEU A 74 18.18 -0.02 6.97
C LEU A 74 19.00 -0.40 8.20
N HIS A 75 20.20 0.18 8.31
CA HIS A 75 21.10 0.00 9.43
C HIS A 75 21.79 1.33 9.76
N TRP A 76 22.15 1.52 11.02
CA TRP A 76 22.92 2.69 11.45
C TRP A 76 23.77 2.40 12.69
N THR A 77 24.81 3.22 12.90
CA THR A 77 25.66 3.14 14.11
C THR A 77 26.35 4.48 14.41
N TRP A 78 26.53 4.79 15.69
CA TRP A 78 27.37 5.90 16.14
C TRP A 78 28.85 5.59 15.93
N THR A 79 29.62 6.57 15.44
CA THR A 79 31.09 6.50 15.41
C THR A 79 31.72 6.63 16.80
N LYS A 80 30.97 7.21 17.77
CA LYS A 80 31.40 7.46 19.16
C LYS A 80 32.67 8.31 19.23
N GLY A 81 32.70 9.41 18.49
CA GLY A 81 33.79 10.39 18.51
C GLY A 81 35.04 9.98 17.71
N LYS A 82 35.02 8.82 17.04
CA LYS A 82 36.12 8.41 16.18
C LYS A 82 36.12 9.24 14.90
N VAL A 83 37.25 9.88 14.61
CA VAL A 83 37.49 10.61 13.35
C VAL A 83 37.75 9.65 12.19
N ASN A 84 38.44 8.54 12.46
CA ASN A 84 38.77 7.50 11.48
C ASN A 84 38.47 6.12 12.07
N GLY A 85 38.03 5.18 11.25
CA GLY A 85 37.82 3.81 11.68
C GLY A 85 36.97 2.99 10.74
N GLN A 86 36.45 1.89 11.29
CA GLN A 86 35.65 0.91 10.57
C GLN A 86 34.41 0.55 11.38
N LYS A 87 33.33 0.22 10.68
CA LYS A 87 32.08 -0.32 11.22
C LYS A 87 31.65 -1.52 10.41
N GLU A 88 31.14 -2.52 11.11
CA GLU A 88 30.53 -3.70 10.51
C GLU A 88 29.01 -3.60 10.64
N PHE A 89 28.33 -3.95 9.55
CA PHE A 89 26.89 -4.03 9.45
C PHE A 89 26.50 -5.45 9.03
N SER A 90 25.33 -5.91 9.47
CA SER A 90 24.76 -7.19 9.05
C SER A 90 24.55 -7.23 7.54
N ALA A 91 24.50 -8.45 6.99
CA ALA A 91 24.23 -8.66 5.57
C ALA A 91 22.87 -8.07 5.16
N LEU A 92 22.79 -7.63 3.90
CA LEU A 92 21.60 -7.02 3.30
C LEU A 92 21.06 -7.92 2.18
N PRO A 93 19.77 -7.78 1.81
CA PRO A 93 19.20 -8.46 0.65
C PRO A 93 19.84 -8.01 -0.66
N ILE A 94 19.58 -8.74 -1.74
CA ILE A 94 20.04 -8.38 -3.09
C ILE A 94 19.50 -6.98 -3.45
N GLY A 95 20.38 -6.09 -3.91
CA GLY A 95 19.98 -4.72 -4.22
C GLY A 95 21.14 -3.74 -4.32
N ASN A 96 20.80 -2.48 -4.62
CA ASN A 96 21.73 -1.36 -4.70
C ASN A 96 21.53 -0.43 -3.50
N TYR A 97 22.63 -0.09 -2.84
CA TYR A 97 22.63 0.62 -1.57
C TYR A 97 23.62 1.78 -1.58
N GLU A 98 23.43 2.71 -0.64
CA GLU A 98 24.32 3.81 -0.38
C GLU A 98 24.59 3.91 1.12
N VAL A 99 25.88 3.89 1.51
CA VAL A 99 26.30 4.21 2.86
C VAL A 99 26.56 5.71 2.97
N ARG A 100 26.10 6.34 4.04
CA ARG A 100 26.13 7.80 4.27
C ARG A 100 26.74 8.13 5.62
N ALA A 101 27.54 9.19 5.67
CA ALA A 101 28.13 9.75 6.88
C ALA A 101 27.43 11.06 7.27
N PHE A 102 27.16 11.21 8.57
CA PHE A 102 26.44 12.35 9.13
C PHE A 102 27.14 12.88 10.39
N PHE A 103 27.04 14.19 10.62
CA PHE A 103 27.66 14.83 11.78
C PHE A 103 26.66 15.19 12.85
N ASN A 104 27.05 15.02 14.11
CA ASN A 104 26.37 15.50 15.30
C ASN A 104 24.83 15.35 15.26
N ASN A 105 24.34 14.13 15.04
CA ASN A 105 22.92 13.78 14.97
C ASN A 105 22.12 14.58 13.92
N SER A 106 22.78 15.10 12.88
CA SER A 106 22.11 15.71 11.72
C SER A 106 21.76 14.67 10.67
N PHE A 107 20.90 15.05 9.72
CA PHE A 107 20.55 14.25 8.53
C PHE A 107 21.14 14.81 7.24
N THR A 108 22.07 15.77 7.34
CA THR A 108 22.80 16.30 6.18
C THR A 108 23.95 15.37 5.84
N VAL A 109 23.90 14.75 4.66
CA VAL A 109 24.95 13.86 4.17
C VAL A 109 26.26 14.62 3.99
N LYS A 110 27.34 14.13 4.61
CA LYS A 110 28.69 14.70 4.51
C LYS A 110 29.60 13.93 3.58
N ALA A 111 29.38 12.64 3.47
CA ALA A 111 30.00 11.76 2.49
C ALA A 111 29.06 10.59 2.22
N SER A 112 29.11 10.04 1.01
CA SER A 112 28.41 8.81 0.69
C SER A 112 29.19 7.92 -0.27
N HIS A 113 28.81 6.66 -0.33
CA HIS A 113 29.38 5.69 -1.26
C HIS A 113 28.35 4.61 -1.58
N THR A 114 28.22 4.28 -2.86
CA THR A 114 27.29 3.26 -3.35
C THR A 114 27.96 1.89 -3.37
N PHE A 115 27.20 0.85 -3.08
CA PHE A 115 27.63 -0.54 -3.23
C PHE A 115 26.41 -1.40 -3.59
N LYS A 116 26.64 -2.65 -4.00
CA LYS A 116 25.55 -3.59 -4.28
C LYS A 116 25.71 -4.90 -3.53
N ILE A 117 24.59 -5.56 -3.29
CA ILE A 117 24.54 -6.97 -2.90
C ILE A 117 24.16 -7.75 -4.15
N ASP A 118 25.07 -8.58 -4.64
CA ASP A 118 24.82 -9.54 -5.71
C ASP A 118 24.59 -10.93 -5.11
N GLY A 119 23.80 -11.75 -5.79
CA GLY A 119 23.66 -13.17 -5.48
C GLY A 119 22.95 -13.86 -6.63
N GLU A 120 23.13 -15.17 -6.77
CA GLU A 120 22.19 -15.93 -7.59
C GLU A 120 20.85 -15.93 -6.86
N TYR A 121 19.81 -15.44 -7.54
CA TYR A 121 18.44 -15.62 -7.09
C TYR A 121 18.20 -17.12 -6.95
N ASN A 122 18.07 -17.59 -5.70
CA ASN A 122 17.71 -18.97 -5.45
C ASN A 122 16.21 -19.00 -5.15
N PRO A 123 15.36 -19.41 -6.11
CA PRO A 123 13.92 -19.47 -5.91
C PRO A 123 13.47 -20.44 -4.81
N GLN A 124 14.38 -21.19 -4.16
CA GLN A 124 14.09 -21.99 -2.98
C GLN A 124 14.34 -21.27 -1.64
N GLU A 125 15.09 -20.16 -1.61
CA GLU A 125 15.44 -19.46 -0.36
C GLU A 125 15.01 -17.99 -0.33
N ASP A 126 14.92 -17.33 -1.48
CA ASP A 126 14.56 -15.92 -1.54
C ASP A 126 13.03 -15.74 -1.58
N VAL A 127 12.54 -14.74 -0.85
CA VAL A 127 11.11 -14.37 -0.88
C VAL A 127 10.74 -14.02 -2.32
N VAL A 128 9.67 -14.64 -2.80
CA VAL A 128 9.11 -14.34 -4.11
C VAL A 128 7.81 -13.58 -3.90
N LEU A 129 7.65 -12.47 -4.59
CA LEU A 129 6.39 -11.74 -4.69
C LEU A 129 5.97 -11.74 -6.15
N THR A 130 4.81 -12.32 -6.45
CA THR A 130 4.23 -12.34 -7.79
C THR A 130 2.88 -11.66 -7.76
N LEU A 131 2.74 -10.62 -8.58
CA LEU A 131 1.48 -9.94 -8.80
C LEU A 131 0.74 -10.61 -9.94
N ASN A 132 -0.59 -10.67 -9.85
CA ASN A 132 -1.41 -11.16 -10.95
C ASN A 132 -1.42 -10.20 -12.15
N LYS A 133 -1.05 -8.92 -11.95
CA LYS A 133 -0.93 -7.89 -12.99
C LYS A 133 0.22 -6.93 -12.65
N ASN A 134 0.75 -6.27 -13.67
CA ASN A 134 1.70 -5.16 -13.49
C ASN A 134 1.03 -3.79 -13.58
N GLU A 135 -0.23 -3.76 -14.04
CA GLU A 135 -1.08 -2.58 -14.14
C GLU A 135 -2.50 -2.92 -13.65
N TYR A 136 -3.03 -2.08 -12.77
CA TYR A 136 -4.33 -2.22 -12.13
C TYR A 136 -5.17 -0.95 -12.34
N LEU A 137 -6.49 -1.07 -12.19
CA LEU A 137 -7.39 0.07 -12.26
C LEU A 137 -7.61 0.72 -10.88
N GLU A 138 -8.01 1.99 -10.87
CA GLU A 138 -8.53 2.61 -9.66
C GLU A 138 -9.66 1.74 -9.07
N ASN A 139 -9.57 1.45 -7.77
CA ASN A 139 -10.49 0.59 -7.00
C ASN A 139 -10.41 -0.92 -7.32
N GLU A 140 -9.40 -1.38 -8.08
CA GLU A 140 -9.09 -2.79 -8.24
C GLU A 140 -8.34 -3.35 -7.01
N LEU A 141 -8.62 -4.60 -6.62
CA LEU A 141 -7.84 -5.26 -5.54
C LEU A 141 -6.51 -5.74 -6.07
N ILE A 142 -5.48 -5.65 -5.23
CA ILE A 142 -4.14 -6.14 -5.56
C ILE A 142 -3.98 -7.52 -4.94
N TYR A 143 -3.84 -8.54 -5.78
CA TYR A 143 -3.54 -9.91 -5.32
C TYR A 143 -2.04 -10.16 -5.40
N VAL A 144 -1.48 -10.57 -4.27
CA VAL A 144 -0.06 -10.88 -4.11
C VAL A 144 0.05 -12.35 -3.78
N ASN A 145 0.64 -13.10 -4.70
CA ASN A 145 1.13 -14.44 -4.42
C ASN A 145 2.54 -14.31 -3.86
N TYR A 146 2.80 -15.01 -2.76
CA TYR A 146 4.12 -15.01 -2.14
C TYR A 146 4.59 -16.41 -1.84
N SER A 147 5.90 -16.61 -1.90
CA SER A 147 6.56 -17.85 -1.47
C SER A 147 7.88 -17.56 -0.75
N ASN A 148 8.36 -18.56 -0.02
CA ASN A 148 9.62 -18.53 0.75
C ASN A 148 9.66 -17.43 1.82
N MET A 149 8.51 -17.09 2.43
CA MET A 149 8.52 -16.36 3.70
C MET A 149 9.11 -17.26 4.81
N GLN A 150 9.59 -16.67 5.91
CA GLN A 150 10.26 -17.43 6.99
C GLN A 150 9.30 -18.24 7.88
N GLY A 151 8.00 -17.96 7.79
CA GLY A 151 6.98 -18.71 8.52
C GLY A 151 6.82 -18.25 9.96
N ASN A 152 7.32 -17.06 10.30
CA ASN A 152 7.03 -16.41 11.56
C ASN A 152 5.59 -15.82 11.49
N GLN A 153 4.84 -15.90 12.59
CA GLN A 153 3.47 -15.37 12.66
C GLN A 153 3.39 -13.86 12.36
N ASN A 154 4.47 -13.14 12.63
CA ASN A 154 4.60 -11.69 12.48
C ASN A 154 5.23 -11.24 11.16
N ASP A 155 5.61 -12.19 10.29
CA ASP A 155 5.97 -11.88 8.90
C ASP A 155 4.82 -11.13 8.23
N TRP A 156 5.14 -10.14 7.39
CA TRP A 156 4.11 -9.27 6.82
C TRP A 156 4.48 -8.77 5.43
N ILE A 157 3.44 -8.44 4.68
CA ILE A 157 3.53 -7.85 3.35
C ILE A 157 2.79 -6.52 3.40
N GLY A 158 3.44 -5.45 2.94
CA GLY A 158 2.92 -4.10 2.93
C GLY A 158 2.78 -3.53 1.52
N LEU A 159 1.83 -2.62 1.37
CA LEU A 159 1.58 -1.81 0.18
C LEU A 159 2.01 -0.37 0.44
N PHE A 160 2.76 0.19 -0.50
CA PHE A 160 3.36 1.51 -0.43
C PHE A 160 3.15 2.26 -1.74
N LEU A 161 3.15 3.58 -1.68
CA LEU A 161 3.40 4.40 -2.88
C LEU A 161 4.89 4.26 -3.23
N GLU A 162 5.24 4.26 -4.52
CA GLU A 162 6.62 3.97 -4.98
C GLU A 162 7.68 4.86 -4.31
N ASP A 163 7.37 6.14 -4.07
CA ASP A 163 8.29 7.13 -3.49
C ASP A 163 7.97 7.46 -2.01
N SER A 164 7.30 6.58 -1.27
CA SER A 164 6.92 6.81 0.12
C SER A 164 7.00 5.55 0.98
N ASP A 165 7.57 5.68 2.17
CA ASP A 165 7.61 4.62 3.17
C ASP A 165 6.37 4.57 4.07
N LYS A 166 5.39 5.46 3.82
CA LYS A 166 4.07 5.35 4.44
C LYS A 166 3.36 4.08 3.94
N ILE A 167 3.08 3.18 4.90
CA ILE A 167 2.25 2.00 4.68
C ILE A 167 0.82 2.47 4.34
N ILE A 168 0.32 2.05 3.18
CA ILE A 168 -1.05 2.29 2.72
C ILE A 168 -1.97 1.18 3.25
N ASP A 169 -1.51 -0.07 3.13
CA ASP A 169 -2.18 -1.27 3.63
C ASP A 169 -1.09 -2.30 3.98
N SER A 170 -1.37 -3.20 4.91
CA SER A 170 -0.47 -4.29 5.26
C SER A 170 -1.22 -5.48 5.82
N LYS A 171 -0.69 -6.68 5.58
CA LYS A 171 -1.22 -7.93 6.13
C LYS A 171 -0.13 -8.82 6.67
N LYS A 172 -0.41 -9.44 7.82
CA LYS A 172 0.40 -10.51 8.39
C LYS A 172 0.23 -11.77 7.54
N THR A 173 1.30 -12.51 7.31
CA THR A 173 1.25 -13.82 6.65
C THR A 173 0.77 -14.91 7.61
N ASN A 174 0.76 -14.64 8.92
CA ASN A 174 0.33 -15.55 9.99
C ASN A 174 1.08 -16.89 9.98
N GLY A 175 2.38 -16.84 9.66
CA GLY A 175 3.25 -18.02 9.62
C GLY A 175 3.15 -18.85 8.35
N ASN A 176 2.32 -18.44 7.38
CA ASN A 176 2.32 -19.07 6.06
C ASN A 176 3.59 -18.70 5.30
N VAL A 177 4.33 -19.71 4.85
CA VAL A 177 5.54 -19.55 4.04
C VAL A 177 5.23 -19.33 2.55
N ILE A 178 4.08 -19.82 2.09
CA ILE A 178 3.56 -19.70 0.72
C ILE A 178 2.04 -19.48 0.82
N SER A 179 1.51 -18.44 0.19
CA SER A 179 0.06 -18.20 0.07
C SER A 179 -0.22 -17.09 -0.95
N GLU A 180 -1.50 -16.80 -1.14
CA GLU A 180 -1.98 -15.55 -1.71
C GLU A 180 -2.57 -14.66 -0.60
N LEU A 181 -2.45 -13.35 -0.76
CA LEU A 181 -3.22 -12.36 0.00
C LEU A 181 -3.68 -11.21 -0.89
N SER A 182 -4.74 -10.51 -0.48
CA SER A 182 -5.20 -9.27 -1.12
C SER A 182 -4.76 -8.05 -0.33
N LEU A 183 -4.33 -6.98 -1.00
CA LEU A 183 -4.05 -5.66 -0.44
C LEU A 183 -4.91 -4.61 -1.13
N ALA A 184 -4.93 -3.41 -0.55
CA ALA A 184 -5.92 -2.38 -0.81
C ALA A 184 -7.35 -2.87 -0.49
N ASN A 185 -7.47 -3.76 0.51
CA ASN A 185 -8.77 -4.03 1.13
C ASN A 185 -9.15 -2.77 1.91
N VAL A 186 -10.32 -2.22 1.61
CA VAL A 186 -10.88 -1.11 2.38
C VAL A 186 -11.24 -1.66 3.76
N ASP A 187 -10.32 -1.55 4.71
CA ASP A 187 -10.59 -1.33 6.13
C ASP A 187 -9.27 -1.02 6.85
N ILE A 188 -9.24 0.13 7.53
CA ILE A 188 -8.42 0.57 8.69
C ILE A 188 -7.92 2.01 8.47
N LEU A 189 -8.75 2.98 8.86
CA LEU A 189 -8.51 3.75 10.08
C LEU A 189 -9.83 4.35 10.53
N ALA A 190 -10.19 4.06 11.78
CA ALA A 190 -11.07 4.92 12.56
C ALA A 190 -10.61 6.38 12.42
N ASP A 191 -11.58 7.29 12.34
CA ASP A 191 -11.42 8.74 12.20
C ASP A 191 -10.98 9.25 10.83
N LYS A 192 -11.81 9.02 9.80
CA LYS A 192 -12.38 10.07 8.94
C LYS A 192 -13.10 9.44 7.74
N ILE A 193 -14.42 9.60 7.75
CA ILE A 193 -15.31 9.57 6.59
C ILE A 193 -14.71 10.49 5.51
N ASN A 194 -14.67 10.01 4.26
CA ASN A 194 -14.28 10.69 2.99
C ASN A 194 -13.03 10.16 2.28
N SER A 195 -13.08 8.94 1.74
CA SER A 195 -12.52 8.66 0.40
C SER A 195 -13.08 7.34 -0.15
N PRO A 196 -13.55 7.31 -1.41
CA PRO A 196 -13.99 6.07 -2.06
C PRO A 196 -12.81 5.09 -2.08
N GLY A 197 -13.02 3.92 -1.51
CA GLY A 197 -11.94 2.96 -1.29
C GLY A 197 -11.32 2.42 -2.59
N GLY A 198 -10.00 2.27 -2.59
CA GLY A 198 -9.19 1.91 -3.75
C GLY A 198 -7.90 2.72 -3.84
N LEU A 199 -6.93 2.26 -4.64
CA LEU A 199 -5.74 3.06 -4.95
C LEU A 199 -6.08 4.07 -6.04
N LYS A 200 -5.60 5.30 -5.88
CA LYS A 200 -5.63 6.32 -6.95
C LYS A 200 -4.64 5.94 -8.05
N ALA A 201 -4.77 6.54 -9.22
CA ALA A 201 -3.76 6.41 -10.26
C ALA A 201 -2.38 6.84 -9.73
N GLY A 202 -1.36 6.02 -9.97
CA GLY A 202 -0.02 6.22 -9.42
C GLY A 202 0.84 4.97 -9.52
N ASN A 203 2.09 5.07 -9.11
CA ASN A 203 2.99 3.92 -9.02
C ASN A 203 3.08 3.45 -7.56
N TYR A 204 3.12 2.13 -7.39
CA TYR A 204 3.01 1.47 -6.10
C TYR A 204 4.01 0.32 -5.99
N GLN A 205 4.31 -0.04 -4.76
CA GLN A 205 5.20 -1.16 -4.42
C GLN A 205 4.56 -2.04 -3.36
N ILE A 206 4.71 -3.35 -3.55
CA ILE A 206 4.52 -4.35 -2.51
C ILE A 206 5.89 -4.71 -1.95
N LYS A 207 6.02 -4.68 -0.62
CA LYS A 207 7.26 -5.01 0.09
C LYS A 207 6.99 -6.13 1.10
N ALA A 208 7.88 -7.13 1.18
CA ALA A 208 7.83 -8.20 2.18
C ALA A 208 8.82 -7.93 3.32
N PHE A 209 8.44 -8.34 4.53
CA PHE A 209 9.20 -8.10 5.75
C PHE A 209 9.09 -9.30 6.70
N PHE A 210 10.13 -9.53 7.49
CA PHE A 210 10.12 -10.58 8.52
C PHE A 210 9.87 -10.03 9.92
N ASN A 211 9.10 -10.78 10.71
CA ASN A 211 8.95 -10.62 12.15
C ASN A 211 8.83 -9.17 12.66
N ASP A 212 7.80 -8.43 12.22
CA ASP A 212 7.56 -7.01 12.56
C ASP A 212 8.70 -6.03 12.22
N SER A 213 9.75 -6.47 11.52
CA SER A 213 10.86 -5.60 11.15
C SER A 213 10.45 -4.62 10.04
N SER A 214 11.24 -3.54 9.92
CA SER A 214 11.20 -2.60 8.80
C SER A 214 12.19 -2.95 7.69
N LYS A 215 12.90 -4.08 7.79
CA LYS A 215 13.84 -4.53 6.77
C LYS A 215 13.06 -5.12 5.60
N VAL A 216 13.17 -4.48 4.44
CA VAL A 216 12.56 -4.97 3.20
C VAL A 216 13.33 -6.17 2.71
N GLU A 217 12.65 -7.29 2.52
CA GLU A 217 13.24 -8.56 2.05
C GLU A 217 13.02 -8.77 0.55
N GLN A 218 11.89 -8.32 0.01
CA GLN A 218 11.58 -8.36 -1.40
C GLN A 218 10.65 -7.22 -1.79
N VAL A 219 10.75 -6.75 -3.04
CA VAL A 219 9.89 -5.72 -3.63
C VAL A 219 9.27 -6.21 -4.93
N ALA A 220 8.01 -5.86 -5.17
CA ALA A 220 7.34 -5.96 -6.46
C ALA A 220 6.62 -4.64 -6.78
N SER A 221 6.91 -4.04 -7.93
CA SER A 221 6.30 -2.78 -8.36
C SER A 221 5.11 -3.00 -9.29
N PHE A 222 4.13 -2.11 -9.23
CA PHE A 222 3.01 -2.06 -10.16
C PHE A 222 2.50 -0.64 -10.35
N LYS A 223 1.68 -0.46 -11.38
CA LYS A 223 1.03 0.81 -11.68
C LYS A 223 -0.47 0.71 -11.48
N VAL A 224 -1.09 1.78 -10.98
CA VAL A 224 -2.53 1.98 -11.00
C VAL A 224 -2.84 3.06 -12.03
N ILE A 225 -3.77 2.77 -12.92
CA ILE A 225 -4.24 3.71 -13.93
C ILE A 225 -5.71 4.04 -13.71
N LYS A 226 -6.07 5.27 -14.05
CA LYS A 226 -7.46 5.62 -14.27
C LYS A 226 -7.90 4.98 -15.59
N LYS A 227 -8.94 4.16 -15.56
CA LYS A 227 -9.58 3.66 -16.78
C LYS A 227 -10.86 4.45 -17.02
N GLU A 228 -10.87 5.19 -18.11
CA GLU A 228 -12.09 5.63 -18.79
C GLU A 228 -12.75 4.34 -19.29
N VAL A 229 -13.76 3.85 -18.59
CA VAL A 229 -14.56 2.74 -19.08
C VAL A 229 -15.53 3.36 -20.07
N SER A 230 -15.42 3.03 -21.36
CA SER A 230 -16.56 3.23 -22.26
C SER A 230 -17.63 2.21 -21.84
N SER A 231 -18.46 2.60 -20.88
CA SER A 231 -19.69 1.92 -20.58
C SER A 231 -20.54 1.94 -21.86
N THR A 232 -21.19 0.83 -22.19
CA THR A 232 -22.52 0.99 -22.77
C THR A 232 -23.39 1.38 -21.60
N ILE A 233 -23.51 2.69 -21.48
CA ILE A 233 -24.29 3.44 -20.54
C ILE A 233 -25.72 2.87 -20.49
N TYR A 234 -26.07 2.21 -19.38
CA TYR A 234 -27.37 2.39 -18.73
C TYR A 234 -27.18 3.40 -17.60
N GLU A 235 -26.31 4.40 -17.80
CA GLU A 235 -26.55 5.65 -17.11
C GLU A 235 -27.60 6.38 -17.91
N SER A 236 -28.36 7.17 -17.19
CA SER A 236 -28.79 8.40 -17.79
C SER A 236 -28.27 9.50 -16.89
N ALA A 237 -26.95 9.60 -16.83
CA ALA A 237 -26.25 10.71 -16.18
C ALA A 237 -26.46 12.04 -16.94
N ASP A 238 -27.41 12.09 -17.88
CA ASP A 238 -27.86 13.26 -18.63
C ASP A 238 -29.28 13.72 -18.24
N ASN A 239 -29.79 13.33 -17.06
CA ASN A 239 -31.11 13.67 -16.49
C ASN A 239 -32.35 12.87 -17.00
N GLU A 240 -32.21 11.66 -17.54
CA GLU A 240 -33.38 10.81 -17.90
C GLU A 240 -33.46 9.54 -17.03
N ILE A 241 -34.23 9.57 -15.96
CA ILE A 241 -34.40 8.44 -15.02
C ILE A 241 -34.57 7.11 -15.75
N SER A 242 -33.83 6.06 -15.36
CA SER A 242 -34.07 4.67 -15.79
C SER A 242 -35.55 4.31 -15.53
N PRO A 243 -36.41 4.40 -16.55
CA PRO A 243 -37.83 4.24 -16.32
C PRO A 243 -38.12 2.74 -16.17
N HIS A 244 -39.27 2.39 -15.60
CA HIS A 244 -39.76 1.00 -15.52
C HIS A 244 -39.15 0.12 -14.43
N TRP A 245 -38.89 0.69 -13.26
CA TRP A 245 -38.71 -0.13 -12.05
C TRP A 245 -39.96 -0.96 -11.76
N ASN A 246 -39.78 -2.28 -11.67
CA ASN A 246 -40.82 -3.22 -11.27
C ASN A 246 -40.93 -3.23 -9.74
N HIS A 247 -42.14 -2.98 -9.24
CA HIS A 247 -42.48 -3.18 -7.83
C HIS A 247 -42.71 -4.66 -7.56
N ILE A 248 -41.83 -5.29 -6.78
CA ILE A 248 -41.95 -6.72 -6.44
C ILE A 248 -42.64 -6.88 -5.09
N SER A 249 -42.18 -6.12 -4.09
CA SER A 249 -42.77 -6.08 -2.75
C SER A 249 -42.50 -4.73 -2.08
N GLY A 250 -43.33 -4.36 -1.12
CA GLY A 250 -43.26 -3.08 -0.45
C GLY A 250 -44.62 -2.39 -0.37
N PRO A 251 -44.67 -1.18 0.22
CA PRO A 251 -45.91 -0.51 0.54
C PRO A 251 -46.40 0.38 -0.61
N THR A 252 -45.50 0.81 -1.50
CA THR A 252 -45.74 1.83 -2.52
C THR A 252 -44.99 1.49 -3.80
N ALA A 253 -45.57 1.84 -4.94
CA ALA A 253 -44.89 1.71 -6.24
C ALA A 253 -43.78 2.77 -6.38
N PRO A 254 -42.76 2.54 -7.25
CA PRO A 254 -41.74 3.54 -7.56
C PRO A 254 -42.34 4.88 -7.96
N TYR A 255 -41.81 5.95 -7.36
CA TYR A 255 -42.19 7.33 -7.66
C TYR A 255 -41.01 8.05 -8.33
N TYR A 256 -41.29 8.91 -9.31
CA TYR A 256 -40.27 9.55 -10.12
C TYR A 256 -40.36 11.07 -9.94
N ASP A 257 -39.30 11.70 -9.45
CA ASP A 257 -39.26 13.15 -9.23
C ASP A 257 -37.84 13.69 -9.38
N LYS A 258 -37.72 14.88 -9.97
CA LYS A 258 -36.44 15.62 -10.16
C LYS A 258 -35.27 14.78 -10.69
N GLY A 259 -35.53 13.88 -11.64
CA GLY A 259 -34.47 13.06 -12.22
C GLY A 259 -34.05 11.87 -11.35
N MET A 260 -34.82 11.50 -10.32
CA MET A 260 -34.54 10.35 -9.45
C MET A 260 -35.74 9.41 -9.37
N VAL A 261 -35.46 8.11 -9.15
CA VAL A 261 -36.47 7.14 -8.71
C VAL A 261 -36.45 7.08 -7.17
N ASN A 262 -37.60 7.28 -6.56
CA ASN A 262 -37.80 7.20 -5.11
C ASN A 262 -38.44 5.84 -4.80
N LEU A 263 -37.72 5.03 -4.02
CA LEU A 263 -38.11 3.68 -3.63
C LEU A 263 -38.31 3.62 -2.12
N THR A 264 -39.49 3.18 -1.68
CA THR A 264 -39.83 3.18 -0.25
C THR A 264 -39.44 1.86 0.40
N SER A 265 -38.55 1.92 1.40
CA SER A 265 -38.23 0.77 2.25
C SER A 265 -39.31 0.47 3.29
N THR A 266 -39.49 -0.81 3.63
CA THR A 266 -40.35 -1.27 4.72
C THR A 266 -39.60 -2.19 5.65
N TRP A 267 -39.46 -1.78 6.90
CA TRP A 267 -38.74 -2.52 7.92
C TRP A 267 -39.71 -3.15 8.92
N ILE A 268 -39.58 -4.46 9.13
CA ILE A 268 -40.27 -5.21 10.20
C ILE A 268 -39.30 -5.37 11.37
N ASN A 269 -39.78 -5.04 12.58
CA ASN A 269 -39.00 -5.12 13.82
C ASN A 269 -37.63 -4.42 13.75
N GLN A 270 -37.49 -3.41 12.88
CA GLN A 270 -36.24 -2.66 12.64
C GLN A 270 -35.05 -3.50 12.16
N VAL A 271 -35.25 -4.76 11.77
CA VAL A 271 -34.15 -5.67 11.39
C VAL A 271 -34.34 -6.34 10.03
N THR A 272 -35.55 -6.35 9.47
CA THR A 272 -35.81 -6.98 8.18
C THR A 272 -36.47 -6.00 7.23
N ASN A 273 -35.77 -5.64 6.16
CA ASN A 273 -36.37 -4.92 5.04
C ASN A 273 -37.11 -5.89 4.12
N THR A 274 -38.40 -5.64 3.87
CA THR A 274 -39.29 -6.49 3.07
C THR A 274 -39.63 -5.91 1.70
N SER A 275 -39.10 -4.73 1.37
CA SER A 275 -39.30 -4.10 0.07
C SER A 275 -38.29 -4.61 -0.94
N GLU A 276 -38.73 -4.81 -2.19
CA GLU A 276 -37.88 -5.19 -3.30
C GLU A 276 -38.43 -4.56 -4.59
N TYR A 277 -37.55 -3.84 -5.28
CA TYR A 277 -37.79 -3.22 -6.57
C TYR A 277 -36.73 -3.73 -7.54
N ARG A 278 -37.09 -3.88 -8.81
CA ARG A 278 -36.16 -4.37 -9.84
C ARG A 278 -36.23 -3.55 -11.10
N LEU A 279 -35.08 -3.10 -11.58
CA LEU A 279 -34.90 -2.60 -12.93
C LEU A 279 -34.40 -3.76 -13.80
N VAL A 280 -35.28 -4.36 -14.58
CA VAL A 280 -34.96 -5.51 -15.43
C VAL A 280 -34.38 -5.03 -16.75
N PHE A 281 -33.25 -5.58 -17.15
CA PHE A 281 -32.62 -5.20 -18.41
C PHE A 281 -33.35 -5.86 -19.59
N PRO A 282 -33.77 -5.10 -20.62
CA PRO A 282 -34.47 -5.64 -21.78
C PRO A 282 -33.69 -6.74 -22.51
N GLN A 283 -32.36 -6.66 -22.45
CA GLN A 283 -31.44 -7.72 -22.87
C GLN A 283 -30.49 -8.03 -21.71
N VAL A 284 -30.19 -9.30 -21.51
CA VAL A 284 -29.22 -9.71 -20.49
C VAL A 284 -27.85 -9.11 -20.82
N ASN A 285 -27.27 -8.43 -19.83
CA ASN A 285 -26.01 -7.73 -20.00
C ASN A 285 -24.85 -8.70 -19.77
N THR A 286 -24.15 -9.10 -20.84
CA THR A 286 -23.02 -10.04 -20.76
C THR A 286 -21.67 -9.34 -20.56
N THR A 287 -21.59 -8.04 -20.84
CA THR A 287 -20.35 -7.26 -20.92
C THR A 287 -20.06 -6.46 -19.65
N GLN A 288 -21.06 -5.80 -19.09
CA GLN A 288 -20.92 -4.94 -17.91
C GLN A 288 -20.69 -5.78 -16.65
N LYS A 289 -19.63 -5.44 -15.92
CA LYS A 289 -19.29 -6.04 -14.62
C LYS A 289 -19.23 -5.02 -13.49
N VAL A 290 -19.48 -3.75 -13.79
CA VAL A 290 -19.54 -2.67 -12.81
C VAL A 290 -20.97 -2.19 -12.68
N LEU A 291 -21.47 -2.18 -11.46
CA LEU A 291 -22.67 -1.46 -11.06
C LEU A 291 -22.24 -0.06 -10.61
N GLU A 292 -22.94 0.96 -11.05
CA GLU A 292 -22.69 2.36 -10.72
C GLU A 292 -24.04 3.06 -10.61
N LEU A 293 -24.22 3.91 -9.60
CA LEU A 293 -25.44 4.67 -9.34
C LEU A 293 -25.15 5.83 -8.39
N ASP A 294 -25.94 6.88 -8.48
CA ASP A 294 -26.00 7.90 -7.45
C ASP A 294 -27.18 7.63 -6.51
N SER A 295 -26.97 7.85 -5.22
CA SER A 295 -27.94 7.56 -4.17
C SER A 295 -28.04 8.70 -3.18
N GLY A 296 -29.24 9.12 -2.82
CA GLY A 296 -29.50 10.11 -1.77
C GLY A 296 -30.17 11.39 -2.28
N GLY A 297 -29.98 12.50 -1.56
CA GLY A 297 -30.60 13.78 -1.90
C GLY A 297 -31.86 14.15 -1.10
N LEU A 298 -32.42 13.25 -0.28
CA LEU A 298 -33.50 13.56 0.67
C LEU A 298 -33.11 13.30 2.12
N LYS A 299 -33.61 14.17 3.01
CA LYS A 299 -33.41 14.06 4.47
C LYS A 299 -34.27 12.91 5.04
N TYR A 300 -33.69 12.12 5.95
CA TYR A 300 -34.36 11.03 6.70
C TYR A 300 -34.74 9.77 5.89
N GLN A 301 -33.86 9.31 5.01
CA GLN A 301 -34.01 7.98 4.41
C GLN A 301 -33.77 6.87 5.45
N LYS A 302 -34.55 5.79 5.34
CA LYS A 302 -34.32 4.54 6.09
C LYS A 302 -33.27 3.72 5.34
N HIS A 303 -32.57 2.83 6.05
CA HIS A 303 -31.64 1.91 5.42
C HIS A 303 -32.28 1.11 4.28
N PHE A 304 -31.51 0.88 3.24
CA PHE A 304 -31.87 0.03 2.11
C PHE A 304 -30.60 -0.56 1.51
N TYR A 305 -30.75 -1.68 0.82
CA TYR A 305 -29.69 -2.28 0.04
C TYR A 305 -29.93 -2.04 -1.44
N VAL A 306 -28.85 -2.10 -2.20
CA VAL A 306 -28.84 -2.18 -3.66
C VAL A 306 -28.21 -3.51 -4.09
N GLY A 307 -28.44 -3.96 -5.30
CA GLY A 307 -27.96 -5.28 -5.72
C GLY A 307 -28.15 -5.58 -7.19
N VAL A 308 -27.70 -6.76 -7.61
CA VAL A 308 -27.90 -7.26 -8.98
C VAL A 308 -28.35 -8.71 -8.98
N ILE A 309 -29.15 -9.05 -9.99
CA ILE A 309 -29.46 -10.43 -10.37
C ILE A 309 -28.55 -10.81 -11.53
N LEU A 310 -27.83 -11.92 -11.39
CA LEU A 310 -26.89 -12.36 -12.40
C LEU A 310 -26.89 -13.89 -12.58
N GLU A 311 -26.47 -14.31 -13.76
CA GLU A 311 -26.07 -15.69 -14.05
C GLU A 311 -24.56 -15.80 -13.90
N THR A 312 -24.11 -16.92 -13.35
CA THR A 312 -22.68 -17.24 -13.21
C THR A 312 -22.36 -18.61 -13.81
N LEU A 313 -21.09 -19.01 -13.79
CA LEU A 313 -20.69 -20.39 -14.15
C LEU A 313 -21.37 -21.48 -13.32
N TYR A 314 -21.81 -21.13 -12.10
CA TYR A 314 -22.37 -22.04 -11.10
C TYR A 314 -23.84 -21.71 -10.80
N GLY A 315 -24.55 -21.14 -11.78
CA GLY A 315 -25.96 -20.83 -11.71
C GLY A 315 -26.28 -19.42 -11.21
N ALA A 316 -27.57 -19.12 -11.14
CA ALA A 316 -28.07 -17.81 -10.75
C ALA A 316 -27.61 -17.37 -9.35
N ARG A 317 -27.33 -16.08 -9.20
CA ARG A 317 -27.03 -15.41 -7.92
C ARG A 317 -27.79 -14.09 -7.80
N LYS A 318 -28.06 -13.70 -6.55
CA LYS A 318 -28.47 -12.36 -6.16
C LYS A 318 -27.36 -11.76 -5.30
N MET A 319 -26.70 -10.73 -5.81
CA MET A 319 -25.67 -10.02 -5.06
C MET A 319 -26.26 -8.75 -4.47
N ILE A 320 -26.13 -8.55 -3.16
CA ILE A 320 -26.67 -7.37 -2.46
C ILE A 320 -25.58 -6.67 -1.65
N TRP A 321 -25.64 -5.35 -1.64
CA TRP A 321 -24.80 -4.46 -0.87
C TRP A 321 -25.68 -3.65 0.06
N ASP A 322 -25.52 -3.90 1.36
CA ASP A 322 -26.35 -3.30 2.40
C ASP A 322 -25.47 -2.44 3.33
N PRO A 323 -25.72 -1.12 3.43
CA PRO A 323 -24.97 -0.27 4.33
C PRO A 323 -25.25 -0.60 5.79
N PHE A 324 -26.42 -1.16 6.13
CA PHE A 324 -26.75 -1.57 7.50
C PHE A 324 -25.75 -2.59 8.07
N PHE A 325 -25.20 -3.46 7.21
CA PHE A 325 -24.19 -4.42 7.62
C PHE A 325 -22.90 -3.77 8.14
N THR A 326 -22.57 -2.54 7.72
CA THR A 326 -21.41 -1.84 8.25
C THR A 326 -21.62 -1.37 9.69
N HIS A 327 -22.82 -0.90 10.05
CA HIS A 327 -23.14 -0.49 11.42
C HIS A 327 -23.10 -1.67 12.40
N GLU A 328 -23.46 -2.87 11.93
CA GLU A 328 -23.49 -4.09 12.73
C GLU A 328 -22.21 -4.95 12.61
N ASN A 329 -21.16 -4.45 11.93
CA ASN A 329 -19.92 -5.19 11.65
C ASN A 329 -20.14 -6.58 11.00
N VAL A 330 -21.16 -6.70 10.16
CA VAL A 330 -21.50 -7.93 9.46
C VAL A 330 -20.56 -8.12 8.28
N LYS A 331 -19.79 -9.22 8.29
CA LYS A 331 -18.92 -9.62 7.19
C LYS A 331 -19.73 -10.16 6.01
N ALA A 332 -19.15 -10.15 4.81
CA ALA A 332 -19.76 -10.75 3.64
C ALA A 332 -20.13 -12.23 3.90
N PHE A 333 -21.32 -12.64 3.47
CA PHE A 333 -21.83 -13.99 3.71
C PHE A 333 -22.71 -14.49 2.55
N LYS A 334 -22.82 -15.81 2.43
CA LYS A 334 -23.66 -16.48 1.44
C LYS A 334 -24.83 -17.19 2.14
N SER A 335 -26.04 -17.01 1.60
CA SER A 335 -27.23 -17.75 2.01
C SER A 335 -28.03 -18.17 0.79
N ALA A 336 -28.08 -19.48 0.52
CA ALA A 336 -28.63 -20.03 -0.72
C ALA A 336 -28.06 -19.32 -1.98
N GLN A 337 -28.91 -18.67 -2.76
CA GLN A 337 -28.54 -17.90 -3.95
C GLN A 337 -28.10 -16.45 -3.67
N TYR A 338 -28.22 -15.99 -2.43
CA TYR A 338 -27.84 -14.64 -2.02
C TYR A 338 -26.37 -14.58 -1.62
N LEU A 339 -25.70 -13.58 -2.15
CA LEU A 339 -24.35 -13.17 -1.79
C LEU A 339 -24.46 -11.76 -1.23
N SER A 340 -24.23 -11.63 0.06
CA SER A 340 -24.53 -10.42 0.83
C SER A 340 -23.24 -9.76 1.28
N TYR A 341 -23.12 -8.46 1.05
CA TYR A 341 -21.91 -7.70 1.29
C TYR A 341 -22.21 -6.40 2.05
N PRO A 342 -21.31 -5.97 2.95
CA PRO A 342 -21.38 -4.61 3.47
C PRO A 342 -21.20 -3.58 2.35
N LEU A 343 -22.02 -2.54 2.37
CA LEU A 343 -21.85 -1.34 1.53
C LEU A 343 -21.22 -0.23 2.37
N TYR A 344 -20.02 0.21 2.01
CA TYR A 344 -19.25 1.20 2.78
C TYR A 344 -19.53 2.65 2.34
N VAL A 345 -20.51 2.82 1.46
CA VAL A 345 -21.13 4.13 1.21
C VAL A 345 -22.36 4.16 2.08
N ASP A 346 -22.35 5.00 3.10
CA ASP A 346 -23.55 5.24 3.88
C ASP A 346 -24.54 6.00 3.00
N THR A 347 -25.60 5.29 2.59
CA THR A 347 -26.71 5.90 1.85
C THR A 347 -27.71 6.55 2.80
N GLN A 348 -27.46 6.47 4.11
CA GLN A 348 -28.14 7.23 5.13
C GLN A 348 -27.23 8.39 5.58
N LEU A 349 -27.84 9.55 5.80
CA LEU A 349 -27.62 10.47 6.94
C LEU A 349 -27.63 11.96 6.54
N GLU A 350 -28.65 12.62 7.07
CA GLU A 350 -28.73 14.03 7.49
C GLU A 350 -28.40 15.16 6.51
N SER A 351 -28.07 14.89 5.25
CA SER A 351 -27.77 15.93 4.26
C SER A 351 -28.42 15.67 2.91
N GLU A 352 -28.68 16.73 2.15
CA GLU A 352 -29.18 16.66 0.77
C GLU A 352 -28.07 16.24 -0.23
N GLN A 353 -27.01 15.59 0.24
CA GLN A 353 -25.90 15.17 -0.61
C GLN A 353 -26.26 13.89 -1.37
N LYS A 354 -25.87 13.84 -2.65
CA LYS A 354 -25.85 12.63 -3.45
C LYS A 354 -24.55 11.87 -3.18
N HIS A 355 -24.66 10.56 -3.05
CA HIS A 355 -23.54 9.66 -2.84
C HIS A 355 -23.38 8.75 -4.04
N HIS A 356 -22.16 8.73 -4.58
CA HIS A 356 -21.84 7.87 -5.71
C HIS A 356 -21.48 6.46 -5.21
N VAL A 357 -22.24 5.47 -5.65
CA VAL A 357 -22.05 4.06 -5.32
C VAL A 357 -21.54 3.33 -6.55
N ARG A 358 -20.38 2.69 -6.41
CA ARG A 358 -19.75 1.94 -7.49
C ARG A 358 -19.25 0.60 -7.00
N VAL A 359 -19.61 -0.47 -7.69
CA VAL A 359 -19.28 -1.84 -7.31
C VAL A 359 -18.84 -2.68 -8.51
N ASP A 360 -17.69 -3.35 -8.39
CA ASP A 360 -17.26 -4.39 -9.33
C ASP A 360 -17.91 -5.74 -8.95
N VAL A 361 -18.94 -6.11 -9.69
CA VAL A 361 -19.75 -7.32 -9.46
C VAL A 361 -18.90 -8.58 -9.57
N GLU A 362 -17.97 -8.67 -10.52
CA GLU A 362 -17.16 -9.89 -10.69
C GLU A 362 -16.14 -10.05 -9.55
N LYS A 363 -15.53 -8.95 -9.13
CA LYS A 363 -14.64 -8.91 -7.98
C LYS A 363 -15.36 -9.33 -6.69
N TYR A 364 -16.53 -8.78 -6.41
CA TYR A 364 -17.31 -9.12 -5.22
C TYR A 364 -17.79 -10.58 -5.25
N LEU A 365 -18.18 -11.11 -6.41
CA LEU A 365 -18.57 -12.52 -6.58
C LEU A 365 -17.44 -13.43 -6.07
N ARG A 366 -16.20 -13.14 -6.45
CA ARG A 366 -15.04 -13.97 -6.10
C ARG A 366 -14.67 -13.94 -4.62
N ILE A 367 -15.16 -12.98 -3.83
CA ILE A 367 -14.96 -12.96 -2.37
C ILE A 367 -15.60 -14.19 -1.72
N LEU A 368 -16.82 -14.54 -2.13
CA LEU A 368 -17.58 -15.66 -1.57
C LEU A 368 -17.51 -16.91 -2.45
N GLU A 369 -17.20 -16.75 -3.74
CA GLU A 369 -17.10 -17.85 -4.71
C GLU A 369 -15.88 -17.66 -5.65
N PRO A 370 -14.65 -17.95 -5.19
CA PRO A 370 -13.40 -17.60 -5.89
C PRO A 370 -13.26 -18.14 -7.31
N ASN A 371 -13.80 -19.33 -7.58
CA ASN A 371 -13.73 -20.00 -8.88
C ASN A 371 -14.94 -19.68 -9.78
N ASN A 372 -15.82 -18.77 -9.35
CA ASN A 372 -17.01 -18.41 -10.10
C ASN A 372 -16.75 -17.17 -10.98
N LYS A 373 -17.60 -16.97 -11.98
CA LYS A 373 -17.50 -15.85 -12.91
C LYS A 373 -18.88 -15.38 -13.32
N VAL A 374 -19.05 -14.08 -13.43
CA VAL A 374 -20.28 -13.45 -13.94
C VAL A 374 -20.41 -13.75 -15.42
N VAL A 375 -21.46 -14.47 -15.80
CA VAL A 375 -21.83 -14.72 -17.21
C VAL A 375 -22.63 -13.54 -17.73
N SER A 376 -23.70 -13.16 -17.02
CA SER A 376 -24.56 -12.04 -17.40
C SER A 376 -25.28 -11.43 -16.22
N ILE A 377 -25.60 -10.14 -16.28
CA ILE A 377 -26.47 -9.44 -15.32
C ILE A 377 -27.83 -9.22 -15.99
N SER A 378 -28.92 -9.57 -15.30
CA SER A 378 -30.28 -9.50 -15.85
C SER A 378 -31.13 -8.40 -15.22
N ALA A 379 -30.80 -7.95 -14.01
CA ALA A 379 -31.51 -6.86 -13.36
C ALA A 379 -30.65 -6.17 -12.31
N PHE A 380 -30.95 -4.89 -12.11
CA PHE A 380 -30.62 -4.16 -10.88
C PHE A 380 -31.77 -4.33 -9.86
N MET A 381 -31.44 -4.38 -8.57
CA MET A 381 -32.41 -4.47 -7.48
C MET A 381 -32.11 -3.46 -6.38
N ALA A 382 -33.16 -3.01 -5.70
CA ALA A 382 -33.03 -2.17 -4.52
C ALA A 382 -34.20 -2.45 -3.56
N SER A 383 -33.99 -2.22 -2.27
CA SER A 383 -35.05 -2.31 -1.25
C SER A 383 -35.55 -0.96 -0.76
N GLY A 384 -35.11 0.13 -1.40
CA GLY A 384 -35.45 1.50 -1.08
C GLY A 384 -34.44 2.47 -1.69
N GLY A 385 -34.53 3.74 -1.29
CA GLY A 385 -33.58 4.79 -1.64
C GLY A 385 -34.07 5.70 -2.76
N ASP A 386 -33.42 6.84 -2.87
CA ASP A 386 -33.58 7.77 -4.01
C ASP A 386 -32.37 7.57 -4.91
N LEU A 387 -32.60 7.03 -6.10
CA LEU A 387 -31.56 6.53 -6.98
C LEU A 387 -31.58 7.27 -8.32
N ASP A 388 -30.40 7.49 -8.87
CA ASP A 388 -30.14 8.07 -10.19
C ASP A 388 -29.17 7.13 -10.94
#